data_AF-A0A9D4QN53-F1
#
_entry.id   AF-A0A9D4QN53-F1
#
_cell.length_a   1.000
_cell.length_b   1.000
_cell.length_c   1.000
_cell.angle_alpha   90.00
_cell.angle_beta   90.00
_cell.angle_gamma   90.00
#
_symmetry.space_group_name_H-M   'P 1'
#
loop_
_entity.id
_entity.type
_entity.pdbx_description
1 polymer ?
#
loop_
_entity_poly.entity_id
_entity_poly.type
_entity_poly.pdbx_seq_one_letter_code
_entity_poly.pdbx_strand_id
1 'polypeptide(L)'
;MPFNYRKSAGNISTRRSRGKKATKFKLGHKPKWTTSTEIHQPGVSSACSEAPKASKRLVRLTDKEAWDSQFVRTTAGLAQADTLEYTLRRPPEKEEKTDCECDRNENFIVNNEKMLALIKDVHASGCKKPNMKMKVTRAGLCVYICVKCSYCGFNSQTLPMSDTIQTARGPPAGFLNYLVAMPVLKSKIGMDDVATVLTWLNIKAPCKPTFQKKFNDLGQAQTELSDKQLELNQDYVANVMKKAGFEPEVDIQFDVAYTCRPQGGCEKSTQSFGALVEHNTGQKLPLAIAMANKHCRKRYCRHDNCSKTFAAEASIASSERVLLHRSLDKVKDGPLAVKSITTDSGTQSEKAIRDYYELKKQTNHLKKQTATHYKCFVHKLRALERHVRTAKSDIKSIPKKYNKDEYMRKLASCLRCRVRIELERLRKQSCSDELFLRSAKFAIENILHCFSGDHKMCKERSRVCTYRVTSSYKHLPYGEPLALQESDKKIVVGNINKTFDATRLKEVAKLFNTNACESLNASVFHYAPKTSFYARNFAALCHSAVHTRSLGPSKSSMKVAEKVTGKKISLHSMIYNQLKAKDRRRKYDSRRKASVRYKIVRFYLRKRHANRALYRDGLYASESMPSTSAADHSYGLKV
;
A
#
# COMPACT_ATOMS: atom_id res chain seq x y z
N MET A 1 59.86 -19.23 6.59
CA MET A 1 59.00 -20.43 6.48
C MET A 1 57.91 -20.19 5.44
N PRO A 2 58.01 -20.78 4.23
CA PRO A 2 56.97 -20.69 3.22
C PRO A 2 56.06 -21.93 3.29
N PHE A 3 54.73 -21.73 3.28
CA PHE A 3 53.77 -22.84 3.26
C PHE A 3 53.33 -23.17 1.83
N ASN A 4 53.55 -24.43 1.48
CA ASN A 4 53.31 -25.09 0.21
C ASN A 4 51.82 -25.15 -0.18
N TYR A 5 51.54 -24.83 -1.44
CA TYR A 5 50.30 -25.19 -2.13
C TYR A 5 50.45 -26.58 -2.76
N ARG A 6 49.73 -27.60 -2.25
CA ARG A 6 49.54 -28.88 -2.94
C ARG A 6 48.16 -28.90 -3.62
N LYS A 7 48.18 -29.03 -4.94
CA LYS A 7 47.01 -29.31 -5.79
C LYS A 7 46.60 -30.78 -5.61
N SER A 8 45.34 -31.05 -5.27
CA SER A 8 44.70 -32.35 -5.46
C SER A 8 43.70 -32.24 -6.60
N ALA A 9 43.97 -32.95 -7.69
CA ALA A 9 43.08 -33.11 -8.83
C ALA A 9 41.87 -33.96 -8.42
N GLY A 10 40.66 -33.43 -8.61
CA GLY A 10 39.40 -34.12 -8.36
C GLY A 10 38.59 -34.23 -9.65
N ASN A 11 38.23 -35.46 -9.99
CA ASN A 11 37.55 -35.92 -11.21
C ASN A 11 36.32 -35.08 -11.61
N ILE A 12 36.34 -34.58 -12.85
CA ILE A 12 35.19 -33.96 -13.51
C ILE A 12 34.32 -35.06 -14.10
N SER A 13 33.20 -35.38 -13.43
CA SER A 13 32.17 -36.26 -14.01
C SER A 13 31.39 -35.50 -15.08
N THR A 14 31.41 -36.01 -16.32
CA THR A 14 30.66 -35.50 -17.47
C THR A 14 29.15 -35.64 -17.27
N ARG A 15 28.45 -34.53 -17.00
CA ARG A 15 26.98 -34.48 -16.93
C ARG A 15 26.40 -34.23 -18.33
N ARG A 16 25.79 -35.27 -18.90
CA ARG A 16 25.02 -35.26 -20.16
C ARG A 16 24.00 -34.11 -20.20
N SER A 17 24.06 -33.32 -21.28
CA SER A 17 23.09 -32.28 -21.62
C SER A 17 21.76 -32.92 -22.06
N ARG A 18 20.69 -32.72 -21.28
CA ARG A 18 19.33 -33.04 -21.72
C ARG A 18 18.84 -31.91 -22.63
N GLY A 19 18.78 -32.19 -23.92
CA GLY A 19 18.22 -31.30 -24.94
C GLY A 19 16.77 -30.93 -24.63
N LYS A 20 16.47 -29.63 -24.68
CA LYS A 20 15.10 -29.11 -24.58
C LYS A 20 14.39 -29.32 -25.92
N LYS A 21 13.39 -30.20 -25.94
CA LYS A 21 12.45 -30.32 -27.06
C LYS A 21 11.66 -29.02 -27.21
N ALA A 22 11.75 -28.40 -28.38
CA ALA A 22 10.95 -27.24 -28.75
C ALA A 22 9.51 -27.68 -29.04
N THR A 23 8.54 -27.14 -28.30
CA THR A 23 7.11 -27.28 -28.57
C THR A 23 6.72 -26.32 -29.70
N LYS A 24 6.49 -26.86 -30.90
CA LYS A 24 5.84 -26.14 -32.01
C LYS A 24 4.33 -26.10 -31.74
N PHE A 25 3.76 -24.90 -31.60
CA PHE A 25 2.32 -24.71 -31.55
C PHE A 25 1.75 -24.72 -32.99
N LYS A 26 0.78 -25.59 -33.27
CA LYS A 26 0.01 -25.58 -34.52
C LYS A 26 -0.96 -24.40 -34.51
N LEU A 27 -0.91 -23.59 -35.57
CA LEU A 27 -1.95 -22.60 -35.90
C LEU A 27 -3.25 -23.33 -36.28
N GLY A 28 -4.39 -22.79 -35.82
CA GLY A 28 -5.69 -23.12 -36.39
C GLY A 28 -6.70 -23.68 -35.39
N HIS A 29 -7.31 -22.81 -34.59
CA HIS A 29 -8.67 -23.04 -34.09
C HIS A 29 -9.39 -21.69 -34.00
N LYS A 30 -10.32 -21.44 -34.93
CA LYS A 30 -11.33 -20.39 -34.82
C LYS A 30 -12.50 -20.94 -33.99
N PRO A 31 -13.01 -20.22 -32.97
CA PRO A 31 -14.22 -20.63 -32.29
C PRO A 31 -15.46 -20.30 -33.15
N LYS A 32 -16.28 -21.32 -33.42
CA LYS A 32 -17.62 -21.20 -33.99
C LYS A 32 -18.54 -20.54 -32.95
N TRP A 33 -19.19 -19.45 -33.33
CA TRP A 33 -20.35 -18.91 -32.63
C TRP A 33 -21.59 -19.57 -33.21
N THR A 34 -22.37 -20.26 -32.37
CA THR A 34 -23.70 -20.77 -32.71
C THR A 34 -24.74 -19.83 -32.12
N THR A 35 -25.52 -19.22 -33.01
CA THR A 35 -26.78 -18.53 -32.77
C THR A 35 -27.93 -19.54 -32.71
N SER A 36 -28.73 -19.49 -31.65
CA SER A 36 -30.09 -20.06 -31.56
C SER A 36 -30.78 -19.40 -30.36
N THR A 37 -31.64 -18.41 -30.60
CA THR A 37 -33.11 -18.46 -30.70
C THR A 37 -33.85 -18.54 -29.35
N GLU A 38 -34.74 -17.54 -29.22
CA GLU A 38 -36.05 -17.57 -28.56
C GLU A 38 -36.13 -17.68 -27.03
N ILE A 39 -36.79 -16.68 -26.42
CA ILE A 39 -37.90 -16.85 -25.46
C ILE A 39 -38.64 -15.51 -25.30
N HIS A 40 -39.91 -15.53 -25.70
CA HIS A 40 -41.11 -14.78 -25.30
C HIS A 40 -41.05 -13.39 -24.65
N GLN A 41 -41.70 -12.44 -25.33
CA GLN A 41 -42.43 -11.33 -24.72
C GLN A 41 -43.85 -11.76 -24.32
N PRO A 42 -44.46 -11.05 -23.34
CA PRO A 42 -45.85 -10.67 -23.47
C PRO A 42 -46.00 -9.15 -23.45
N GLY A 43 -46.80 -8.64 -24.39
CA GLY A 43 -47.23 -7.26 -24.45
C GLY A 43 -48.39 -6.98 -23.51
N VAL A 44 -48.46 -5.76 -22.99
CA VAL A 44 -49.70 -5.10 -22.59
C VAL A 44 -49.58 -3.62 -22.96
N SER A 45 -50.53 -3.16 -23.77
CA SER A 45 -50.80 -1.79 -24.17
C SER A 45 -51.58 -1.03 -23.09
N SER A 46 -51.33 0.28 -22.91
CA SER A 46 -52.38 1.32 -22.77
C SER A 46 -51.83 2.74 -22.50
N ALA A 47 -52.17 3.63 -23.43
CA ALA A 47 -52.42 5.09 -23.43
C ALA A 47 -51.82 6.10 -22.41
N CYS A 48 -51.13 7.09 -23.01
CA CYS A 48 -51.11 8.56 -22.84
C CYS A 48 -51.44 9.26 -21.51
N SER A 49 -50.50 10.12 -21.09
CA SER A 49 -50.74 11.59 -20.97
C SER A 49 -49.41 12.37 -20.92
N GLU A 50 -49.35 13.50 -21.63
CA GLU A 50 -48.25 14.47 -21.72
C GLU A 50 -48.22 15.36 -20.46
N ALA A 51 -47.09 15.60 -19.78
CA ALA A 51 -46.12 16.73 -19.90
C ALA A 51 -45.50 16.97 -18.48
N PRO A 52 -44.47 17.82 -18.22
CA PRO A 52 -43.60 18.58 -19.11
C PRO A 52 -42.08 18.29 -18.91
N LYS A 53 -41.30 18.78 -19.87
CA LYS A 53 -39.84 18.67 -20.01
C LYS A 53 -39.10 19.40 -18.88
N ALA A 54 -38.44 18.65 -18.01
CA ALA A 54 -37.24 19.08 -17.29
C ALA A 54 -36.13 18.06 -17.54
N SER A 55 -35.39 18.24 -18.63
CA SER A 55 -34.21 17.43 -18.98
C SER A 55 -33.08 17.69 -17.96
N LYS A 56 -33.19 17.12 -16.75
CA LYS A 56 -32.01 16.77 -15.96
C LYS A 56 -31.27 15.72 -16.77
N ARG A 57 -30.20 16.15 -17.43
CA ARG A 57 -29.26 15.30 -18.16
C ARG A 57 -28.76 14.24 -17.17
N LEU A 58 -29.41 13.08 -17.18
CA LEU A 58 -29.01 11.89 -16.42
C LEU A 58 -27.60 11.56 -16.88
N VAL A 59 -26.62 11.96 -16.09
CA VAL A 59 -25.21 11.60 -16.29
C VAL A 59 -25.16 10.08 -16.24
N ARG A 60 -25.01 9.44 -17.42
CA ARG A 60 -24.88 7.99 -17.52
C ARG A 60 -23.75 7.54 -16.60
N LEU A 61 -24.06 6.53 -15.79
CA LEU A 61 -23.14 5.91 -14.85
C LEU A 61 -21.87 5.47 -15.58
N THR A 62 -20.71 5.63 -14.93
CA THR A 62 -19.55 4.83 -15.36
C THR A 62 -19.74 3.40 -14.86
N ASP A 63 -19.43 2.39 -15.68
CA ASP A 63 -19.56 0.96 -15.33
C ASP A 63 -18.89 0.62 -13.99
N LYS A 64 -17.81 1.35 -13.67
CA LYS A 64 -17.08 1.22 -12.41
C LYS A 64 -17.92 1.65 -11.20
N GLU A 65 -18.62 2.78 -11.25
CA GLU A 65 -19.47 3.24 -10.15
C GLU A 65 -20.69 2.35 -9.94
N ALA A 66 -21.25 1.78 -11.03
CA ALA A 66 -22.33 0.80 -10.93
C ALA A 66 -21.85 -0.50 -10.27
N TRP A 67 -20.65 -0.97 -10.62
CA TRP A 67 -20.07 -2.16 -10.00
C TRP A 67 -19.69 -1.92 -8.54
N ASP A 68 -19.11 -0.76 -8.22
CA ASP A 68 -18.76 -0.41 -6.84
C ASP A 68 -20.00 -0.16 -5.96
N SER A 69 -21.10 0.39 -6.50
CA SER A 69 -22.36 0.52 -5.75
C SER A 69 -23.02 -0.85 -5.51
N GLN A 70 -22.95 -1.76 -6.48
CA GLN A 70 -23.37 -3.14 -6.30
C GLN A 70 -22.45 -3.85 -5.28
N PHE A 71 -21.13 -3.61 -5.32
CA PHE A 71 -20.19 -4.10 -4.32
C PHE A 71 -20.56 -3.59 -2.92
N VAL A 72 -20.88 -2.30 -2.73
CA VAL A 72 -21.37 -1.76 -1.44
C VAL A 72 -22.65 -2.48 -0.98
N ARG A 73 -23.58 -2.77 -1.90
CA ARG A 73 -24.78 -3.57 -1.59
C ARG A 73 -24.47 -5.03 -1.24
N THR A 74 -23.37 -5.60 -1.75
CA THR A 74 -23.06 -7.04 -1.64
C THR A 74 -21.96 -7.38 -0.61
N THR A 75 -21.13 -6.41 -0.18
CA THR A 75 -19.90 -6.67 0.60
C THR A 75 -19.86 -5.99 1.97
N ALA A 76 -20.99 -6.04 2.68
CA ALA A 76 -20.99 -6.02 4.15
C ALA A 76 -20.14 -7.14 4.80
N GLY A 77 -19.43 -7.99 4.03
CA GLY A 77 -18.33 -8.78 4.56
C GLY A 77 -17.39 -9.30 3.46
N LEU A 78 -16.10 -8.91 3.52
CA LEU A 78 -14.90 -9.76 3.36
C LEU A 78 -13.63 -8.91 3.11
N ALA A 79 -12.60 -9.09 3.94
CA ALA A 79 -11.28 -8.47 3.78
C ALA A 79 -10.21 -9.52 3.40
N GLN A 80 -9.28 -9.17 2.51
CA GLN A 80 -8.08 -9.95 2.20
C GLN A 80 -6.80 -9.13 2.45
N ALA A 81 -5.79 -9.78 3.05
CA ALA A 81 -4.50 -9.20 3.43
C ALA A 81 -3.32 -9.90 2.73
N ASP A 82 -2.18 -9.21 2.53
CA ASP A 82 -0.87 -9.82 2.23
C ASP A 82 0.35 -8.83 2.25
N THR A 83 1.37 -9.04 3.10
CA THR A 83 2.62 -8.21 3.21
C THR A 83 3.92 -9.01 3.47
N LEU A 84 4.96 -8.85 2.63
CA LEU A 84 6.28 -9.55 2.71
C LEU A 84 7.41 -8.50 2.54
N GLU A 85 8.48 -8.63 3.34
CA GLU A 85 9.70 -7.79 3.34
C GLU A 85 10.96 -8.60 2.94
N TYR A 86 12.00 -7.89 2.49
CA TYR A 86 13.38 -8.33 2.19
C TYR A 86 14.38 -7.28 2.74
N THR A 87 15.61 -7.70 3.04
CA THR A 87 16.71 -6.88 3.59
C THR A 87 17.85 -6.66 2.58
N LEU A 88 18.50 -5.48 2.64
CA LEU A 88 19.79 -5.15 2.00
C LEU A 88 20.65 -4.32 2.99
N ARG A 89 21.98 -4.35 2.82
CA ARG A 89 22.95 -3.44 3.47
C ARG A 89 23.89 -2.82 2.40
N ARG A 90 24.35 -1.59 2.65
CA ARG A 90 25.61 -0.99 2.15
C ARG A 90 26.17 0.02 3.19
N PRO A 91 27.50 0.27 3.22
CA PRO A 91 28.16 1.30 4.03
C PRO A 91 28.49 2.59 3.22
N PRO A 92 28.99 3.67 3.89
CA PRO A 92 29.15 5.02 3.31
C PRO A 92 30.61 5.42 3.04
N GLU A 93 30.83 6.46 2.22
CA GLU A 93 31.75 7.63 2.46
C GLU A 93 31.80 8.57 1.24
N LYS A 94 31.50 9.88 1.44
CA LYS A 94 32.34 11.11 1.47
C LYS A 94 32.74 11.67 0.08
N GLU A 95 32.25 12.90 -0.17
CA GLU A 95 32.38 13.67 -1.41
C GLU A 95 33.56 14.67 -1.33
N GLU A 96 34.36 14.73 -2.38
CA GLU A 96 35.23 15.86 -2.74
C GLU A 96 34.69 16.54 -4.00
N LYS A 97 34.85 17.86 -4.08
CA LYS A 97 34.41 18.69 -5.22
C LYS A 97 35.60 19.09 -6.06
N THR A 98 35.53 18.81 -7.35
CA THR A 98 36.41 19.38 -8.37
C THR A 98 35.58 19.93 -9.53
N ASP A 99 35.83 21.18 -9.88
CA ASP A 99 35.33 21.78 -11.10
C ASP A 99 36.08 21.18 -12.29
N CYS A 100 35.32 20.58 -13.22
CA CYS A 100 35.85 19.78 -14.32
C CYS A 100 35.51 20.44 -15.66
N GLU A 101 36.57 20.80 -16.38
CA GLU A 101 36.58 21.02 -17.83
C GLU A 101 35.93 19.84 -18.55
N CYS A 102 35.22 20.10 -19.64
CA CYS A 102 34.46 19.07 -20.36
C CYS A 102 35.41 17.99 -20.89
N ASP A 103 35.43 16.82 -20.24
CA ASP A 103 36.18 15.67 -20.72
C ASP A 103 35.67 15.25 -22.11
N ARG A 104 36.59 14.95 -23.03
CA ARG A 104 36.27 14.70 -24.45
C ARG A 104 35.46 13.40 -24.66
N ASN A 105 35.34 12.57 -23.63
CA ASN A 105 34.70 11.26 -23.66
C ASN A 105 33.32 11.20 -22.99
N GLU A 106 32.69 12.34 -22.67
CA GLU A 106 31.38 12.35 -22.00
C GLU A 106 30.23 11.77 -22.86
N ASN A 107 29.30 11.04 -22.23
CA ASN A 107 28.04 10.59 -22.85
C ASN A 107 26.93 11.64 -22.74
N PHE A 108 26.16 11.80 -23.83
CA PHE A 108 25.01 12.72 -23.89
C PHE A 108 23.68 11.99 -24.12
N ILE A 109 22.60 12.56 -23.57
CA ILE A 109 21.23 12.12 -23.88
C ILE A 109 20.69 13.04 -24.97
N VAL A 110 20.42 12.48 -26.15
CA VAL A 110 19.90 13.23 -27.30
C VAL A 110 18.57 12.64 -27.80
N ASN A 111 17.70 13.50 -28.31
CA ASN A 111 16.50 13.10 -29.03
C ASN A 111 16.87 12.75 -30.47
N ASN A 112 16.58 11.50 -30.88
CA ASN A 112 16.90 11.00 -32.21
C ASN A 112 16.32 11.86 -33.34
N GLU A 113 15.10 12.38 -33.20
CA GLU A 113 14.47 13.21 -34.24
C GLU A 113 15.23 14.52 -34.44
N LYS A 114 15.69 15.12 -33.35
CA LYS A 114 16.47 16.37 -33.38
C LYS A 114 17.89 16.16 -33.88
N MET A 115 18.49 15.02 -33.55
CA MET A 115 19.79 14.63 -34.10
C MET A 115 19.68 14.36 -35.60
N LEU A 116 18.63 13.70 -36.06
CA LEU A 116 18.37 13.48 -37.49
C LEU A 116 18.13 14.81 -38.23
N ALA A 117 17.43 15.77 -37.61
CA ALA A 117 17.29 17.11 -38.18
C ALA A 117 18.66 17.79 -38.36
N LEU A 118 19.52 17.74 -37.34
CA LEU A 118 20.88 18.28 -37.44
C LEU A 118 21.71 17.59 -38.54
N ILE A 119 21.60 16.26 -38.67
CA ILE A 119 22.29 15.51 -39.73
C ILE A 119 21.79 15.93 -41.11
N LYS A 120 20.48 16.14 -41.28
CA LYS A 120 19.89 16.63 -42.53
C LYS A 120 20.40 18.04 -42.87
N ASP A 121 20.47 18.93 -41.88
CA ASP A 121 21.01 20.29 -42.07
C ASP A 121 22.47 20.26 -42.54
N VAL A 122 23.28 19.38 -41.93
CA VAL A 122 24.69 19.19 -42.33
C VAL A 122 24.78 18.63 -43.75
N HIS A 123 23.94 17.67 -44.12
CA HIS A 123 23.93 17.10 -45.48
C HIS A 123 23.50 18.12 -46.54
N ALA A 124 22.51 18.96 -46.21
CA ALA A 124 22.02 20.02 -47.09
C ALA A 124 23.07 21.12 -47.37
N SER A 125 24.17 21.17 -46.61
CA SER A 125 25.27 22.13 -46.84
C SER A 125 26.01 21.94 -48.17
N GLY A 126 25.83 20.80 -48.86
CA GLY A 126 26.48 20.51 -50.15
C GLY A 126 28.01 20.44 -50.10
N CYS A 127 28.61 20.37 -48.90
CA CYS A 127 30.05 20.36 -48.73
C CYS A 127 30.67 19.05 -49.27
N LYS A 128 31.49 19.13 -50.31
CA LYS A 128 32.15 17.95 -50.93
C LYS A 128 33.19 17.28 -50.02
N LYS A 129 33.79 18.03 -49.09
CA LYS A 129 34.78 17.54 -48.12
C LYS A 129 34.42 18.07 -46.72
N PRO A 130 33.44 17.51 -46.03
CA PRO A 130 32.99 18.05 -44.75
C PRO A 130 34.04 17.83 -43.65
N ASN A 131 34.56 18.91 -43.07
CA ASN A 131 35.37 18.88 -41.84
C ASN A 131 34.59 19.55 -40.70
N MET A 132 33.65 18.78 -40.15
CA MET A 132 32.64 19.24 -39.21
C MET A 132 33.20 19.22 -37.78
N LYS A 133 33.29 20.40 -37.16
CA LYS A 133 33.58 20.57 -35.74
C LYS A 133 32.26 20.78 -35.00
N MET A 134 32.02 19.94 -34.00
CA MET A 134 30.83 20.02 -33.17
C MET A 134 31.12 20.86 -31.93
N LYS A 135 30.34 21.93 -31.73
CA LYS A 135 30.31 22.70 -30.48
C LYS A 135 29.10 22.25 -29.67
N VAL A 136 29.36 21.74 -28.47
CA VAL A 136 28.32 21.31 -27.53
C VAL A 136 28.26 22.30 -26.37
N THR A 137 27.08 22.84 -26.09
CA THR A 137 26.82 23.63 -24.86
C THR A 137 25.79 22.90 -24.00
N ARG A 138 25.88 23.05 -22.68
CA ARG A 138 25.12 22.24 -21.71
C ARG A 138 24.26 23.09 -20.79
N ALA A 139 23.05 22.61 -20.53
CA ALA A 139 22.15 23.11 -19.50
C ALA A 139 21.56 21.95 -18.68
N GLY A 140 22.29 21.51 -17.64
CA GLY A 140 21.93 20.31 -16.87
C GLY A 140 22.13 19.04 -17.71
N LEU A 141 21.12 18.18 -17.85
CA LEU A 141 21.14 17.01 -18.73
C LEU A 141 20.88 17.33 -20.20
N CYS A 142 20.46 18.56 -20.50
CA CYS A 142 20.10 18.97 -21.84
C CYS A 142 21.32 19.57 -22.53
N VAL A 143 21.54 19.20 -23.78
CA VAL A 143 22.64 19.72 -24.60
C VAL A 143 22.11 20.44 -25.82
N TYR A 144 22.85 21.45 -26.24
CA TYR A 144 22.64 22.16 -27.49
C TYR A 144 23.85 21.89 -28.37
N ILE A 145 23.59 21.51 -29.61
CA ILE A 145 24.64 21.16 -30.56
C ILE A 145 24.60 22.14 -31.71
N CYS A 146 25.76 22.65 -32.06
CA CYS A 146 26.03 23.46 -33.24
C CYS A 146 27.19 22.82 -34.00
N VAL A 147 27.06 22.66 -35.30
CA VAL A 147 28.08 22.05 -36.16
C VAL A 147 28.63 23.11 -37.09
N LYS A 148 29.96 23.24 -37.13
CA LYS A 148 30.67 24.18 -38.01
C LYS A 148 31.62 23.43 -38.94
N CYS A 149 31.52 23.64 -40.24
CA CYS A 149 32.49 23.12 -41.19
C CYS A 149 33.69 24.06 -41.28
N SER A 150 34.90 23.54 -41.04
CA SER A 150 36.12 24.35 -41.13
C SER A 150 36.52 24.68 -42.57
N TYR A 151 35.98 23.98 -43.57
CA TYR A 151 36.36 24.16 -44.97
C TYR A 151 35.38 25.02 -45.77
N CYS A 152 34.07 24.75 -45.70
CA CYS A 152 33.07 25.55 -46.45
C CYS A 152 32.43 26.67 -45.62
N GLY A 153 32.83 26.84 -44.36
CA GLY A 153 32.26 27.86 -43.47
C GLY A 153 30.81 27.59 -43.01
N PHE A 154 30.21 26.46 -43.41
CA PHE A 154 28.86 26.09 -42.96
C PHE A 154 28.75 26.13 -41.43
N ASN A 155 27.66 26.69 -40.93
CA ASN A 155 27.38 26.80 -39.50
C ASN A 155 25.91 26.46 -39.26
N SER A 156 25.65 25.31 -38.65
CA SER A 156 24.28 24.91 -38.32
C SER A 156 23.71 25.85 -37.26
N GLN A 157 22.38 25.95 -37.23
CA GLN A 157 21.70 26.54 -36.09
C GLN A 157 22.03 25.75 -34.81
N THR A 158 22.04 26.44 -33.68
CA THR A 158 22.22 25.80 -32.37
C THR A 158 20.92 25.08 -32.00
N LEU A 159 20.90 23.76 -32.20
CA LEU A 159 19.70 22.96 -31.99
C LEU A 159 19.69 22.36 -30.57
N PRO A 160 18.61 22.55 -29.78
CA PRO A 160 18.46 21.88 -28.50
C PRO A 160 18.20 20.39 -28.75
N MET A 161 19.07 19.50 -28.27
CA MET A 161 18.92 18.04 -28.48
C MET A 161 17.88 17.39 -27.58
N SER A 162 17.16 18.16 -26.77
CA SER A 162 16.06 17.69 -25.92
C SER A 162 14.85 18.59 -26.10
N ASP A 163 13.67 18.08 -25.75
CA ASP A 163 12.48 18.92 -25.66
C ASP A 163 12.66 20.04 -24.63
N THR A 164 12.12 21.21 -24.93
CA THR A 164 12.13 22.39 -24.07
C THR A 164 10.72 22.66 -23.55
N ILE A 165 10.66 23.17 -22.33
CA ILE A 165 9.45 23.60 -21.65
C ILE A 165 9.51 25.11 -21.51
N GLN A 166 8.43 25.80 -21.84
CA GLN A 166 8.33 27.23 -21.53
C GLN A 166 8.26 27.43 -20.02
N THR A 167 9.13 28.27 -19.50
CA THR A 167 9.13 28.69 -18.10
C THR A 167 8.52 30.06 -17.98
N ALA A 168 7.82 30.33 -16.88
CA ALA A 168 7.20 31.64 -16.63
C ALA A 168 8.20 32.80 -16.60
N ARG A 169 9.46 32.54 -16.23
CA ARG A 169 10.57 33.50 -16.28
C ARG A 169 11.83 32.82 -16.79
N GLY A 170 12.57 33.52 -17.64
CA GLY A 170 13.86 33.08 -18.19
C GLY A 170 13.74 32.15 -19.41
N PRO A 171 14.89 31.66 -19.90
CA PRO A 171 14.95 30.83 -21.10
C PRO A 171 14.26 29.48 -20.91
N PRO A 172 13.76 28.85 -21.99
CA PRO A 172 13.07 27.56 -21.91
C PRO A 172 13.90 26.51 -21.17
N ALA A 173 13.28 25.85 -20.19
CA ALA A 173 13.94 24.81 -19.41
C ALA A 173 13.90 23.47 -20.16
N GLY A 174 14.99 22.72 -20.12
CA GLY A 174 15.02 21.38 -20.71
C GLY A 174 14.12 20.37 -19.99
N PHE A 175 13.35 19.60 -20.77
CA PHE A 175 12.38 18.61 -20.27
C PHE A 175 13.01 17.49 -19.46
N LEU A 176 14.21 17.02 -19.86
CA LEU A 176 14.93 15.96 -19.17
C LEU A 176 15.32 16.34 -17.74
N ASN A 177 15.61 17.62 -17.48
CA ASN A 177 15.97 18.12 -16.16
C ASN A 177 14.83 17.99 -15.14
N TYR A 178 13.57 18.03 -15.58
CA TYR A 178 12.41 17.75 -14.73
C TYR A 178 12.18 16.25 -14.58
N LEU A 179 12.26 15.49 -15.68
CA LEU A 179 11.98 14.05 -15.63
C LEU A 179 12.99 13.28 -14.78
N VAL A 180 14.25 13.70 -14.71
CA VAL A 180 15.25 13.04 -13.87
C VAL A 180 14.97 13.18 -12.37
N ALA A 181 14.15 14.17 -11.96
CA ALA A 181 13.73 14.33 -10.56
C ALA A 181 12.50 13.46 -10.21
N MET A 182 11.78 12.92 -11.20
CA MET A 182 10.60 12.08 -10.96
C MET A 182 10.92 10.81 -10.16
N PRO A 183 12.02 10.06 -10.41
CA PRO A 183 12.40 8.92 -9.59
C PRO A 183 12.57 9.27 -8.11
N VAL A 184 13.13 10.45 -7.79
CA VAL A 184 13.29 10.91 -6.40
C VAL A 184 11.94 11.14 -5.72
N LEU A 185 10.95 11.64 -6.46
CA LEU A 185 9.58 11.80 -5.95
C LEU A 185 8.79 10.48 -5.89
N LYS A 186 9.17 9.47 -6.69
CA LYS A 186 8.36 8.26 -6.93
C LYS A 186 8.96 6.96 -6.39
N SER A 187 10.13 7.01 -5.76
CA SER A 187 10.84 5.82 -5.28
C SER A 187 11.75 6.15 -4.08
N LYS A 188 12.43 5.13 -3.54
CA LYS A 188 13.40 5.26 -2.44
C LYS A 188 14.74 5.91 -2.84
N ILE A 189 14.85 6.43 -4.06
CA ILE A 189 16.10 6.94 -4.63
C ILE A 189 16.29 8.39 -4.20
N GLY A 190 17.42 8.71 -3.58
CA GLY A 190 17.83 10.07 -3.26
C GLY A 190 18.38 10.83 -4.47
N MET A 191 18.59 12.13 -4.32
CA MET A 191 19.23 12.92 -5.39
C MET A 191 20.66 12.46 -5.68
N ASP A 192 21.40 12.08 -4.63
CA ASP A 192 22.78 11.62 -4.73
C ASP A 192 22.85 10.23 -5.40
N ASP A 193 21.83 9.38 -5.22
CA ASP A 193 21.72 8.11 -5.95
C ASP A 193 21.51 8.34 -7.45
N VAL A 194 20.67 9.32 -7.83
CA VAL A 194 20.49 9.70 -9.24
C VAL A 194 21.79 10.23 -9.83
N ALA A 195 22.50 11.09 -9.11
CA ALA A 195 23.80 11.60 -9.53
C ALA A 195 24.78 10.44 -9.74
N THR A 196 24.83 9.49 -8.80
CA THR A 196 25.67 8.28 -8.89
C THR A 196 25.33 7.47 -10.14
N VAL A 197 24.05 7.22 -10.42
CA VAL A 197 23.63 6.49 -11.62
C VAL A 197 24.09 7.21 -12.90
N LEU A 198 23.98 8.53 -12.95
CA LEU A 198 24.43 9.31 -14.10
C LEU A 198 25.96 9.26 -14.27
N THR A 199 26.71 9.35 -13.17
CA THR A 199 28.17 9.20 -13.18
C THR A 199 28.61 7.85 -13.72
N TRP A 200 27.95 6.75 -13.32
CA TRP A 200 28.24 5.42 -13.86
C TRP A 200 27.90 5.25 -15.34
N LEU A 201 27.02 6.10 -15.87
CA LEU A 201 26.73 6.17 -17.30
C LEU A 201 27.66 7.15 -18.05
N ASN A 202 28.66 7.72 -17.37
CA ASN A 202 29.52 8.78 -17.86
C ASN A 202 28.74 10.01 -18.36
N ILE A 203 27.66 10.36 -17.65
CA ILE A 203 26.81 11.53 -17.92
C ILE A 203 26.95 12.50 -16.72
N LYS A 204 27.34 13.74 -16.96
CA LYS A 204 27.48 14.74 -15.89
C LYS A 204 26.13 15.04 -15.23
N ALA A 205 26.07 14.86 -13.92
CA ALA A 205 24.86 15.09 -13.16
C ALA A 205 24.44 16.58 -13.19
N PRO A 206 23.13 16.90 -13.14
CA PRO A 206 22.69 18.27 -12.95
C PRO A 206 23.16 18.80 -11.59
N CYS A 207 23.46 20.10 -11.50
CA CYS A 207 23.93 20.67 -10.25
C CYS A 207 22.88 20.53 -9.12
N LYS A 208 23.35 20.16 -7.93
CA LYS A 208 22.51 19.86 -6.75
C LYS A 208 21.48 20.96 -6.43
N PRO A 209 21.80 22.27 -6.47
CA PRO A 209 20.82 23.32 -6.20
C PRO A 209 19.68 23.36 -7.23
N THR A 210 20.01 23.27 -8.52
CA THR A 210 19.01 23.25 -9.59
C THR A 210 18.16 22.00 -9.50
N PHE A 211 18.78 20.84 -9.27
CA PHE A 211 18.06 19.58 -9.14
C PHE A 211 17.09 19.60 -7.94
N GLN A 212 17.52 20.13 -6.81
CA GLN A 212 16.69 20.34 -5.63
C GLN A 212 15.53 21.32 -5.90
N LYS A 213 15.75 22.38 -6.68
CA LYS A 213 14.68 23.31 -7.10
C LYS A 213 13.62 22.57 -7.92
N LYS A 214 14.02 21.79 -8.93
CA LYS A 214 13.10 20.98 -9.75
C LYS A 214 12.34 19.94 -8.92
N PHE A 215 13.00 19.33 -7.94
CA PHE A 215 12.34 18.42 -7.01
C PHE A 215 11.29 19.13 -6.14
N ASN A 216 11.55 20.36 -5.70
CA ASN A 216 10.56 21.16 -4.98
C ASN A 216 9.37 21.53 -5.87
N ASP A 217 9.61 21.96 -7.12
CA ASP A 217 8.56 22.28 -8.09
C ASP A 217 7.63 21.07 -8.32
N LEU A 218 8.23 19.88 -8.52
CA LEU A 218 7.49 18.61 -8.61
C LEU A 218 6.75 18.27 -7.33
N GLY A 219 7.36 18.54 -6.18
CA GLY A 219 6.76 18.31 -4.88
C GLY A 219 5.52 19.15 -4.63
N GLN A 220 5.57 20.44 -4.97
CA GLN A 220 4.42 21.34 -4.90
C GLN A 220 3.30 20.89 -5.83
N ALA A 221 3.61 20.62 -7.10
CA ALA A 221 2.62 20.14 -8.06
C ALA A 221 1.97 18.82 -7.62
N GLN A 222 2.75 17.93 -6.99
CA GLN A 222 2.26 16.68 -6.44
C GLN A 222 1.35 16.88 -5.22
N THR A 223 1.67 17.80 -4.31
CA THR A 223 0.80 18.14 -3.18
C THR A 223 -0.55 18.64 -3.68
N GLU A 224 -0.56 19.63 -4.57
CA GLU A 224 -1.79 20.19 -5.13
C GLU A 224 -2.63 19.16 -5.90
N LEU A 225 -2.00 18.28 -6.68
CA LEU A 225 -2.72 17.20 -7.38
C LEU A 225 -3.27 16.16 -6.41
N SER A 226 -2.54 15.89 -5.33
CA SER A 226 -2.98 14.94 -4.32
C SER A 226 -4.16 15.48 -3.51
N ASP A 227 -4.15 16.75 -3.12
CA ASP A 227 -5.26 17.37 -2.37
C ASP A 227 -6.54 17.36 -3.21
N LYS A 228 -6.47 17.79 -4.47
CA LYS A 228 -7.59 17.65 -5.43
C LYS A 228 -8.06 16.21 -5.59
N GLN A 229 -7.13 15.25 -5.59
CA GLN A 229 -7.50 13.84 -5.68
C GLN A 229 -8.16 13.31 -4.40
N LEU A 230 -7.84 13.86 -3.23
CA LEU A 230 -8.50 13.52 -1.97
C LEU A 230 -9.95 14.03 -1.98
N GLU A 231 -10.19 15.26 -2.42
CA GLU A 231 -11.53 15.82 -2.64
C GLU A 231 -12.35 14.93 -3.60
N LEU A 232 -11.78 14.58 -4.75
CA LEU A 232 -12.41 13.67 -5.71
C LEU A 232 -12.70 12.28 -5.13
N ASN A 233 -11.86 11.78 -4.20
CA ASN A 233 -12.15 10.51 -3.52
C ASN A 233 -13.35 10.67 -2.57
N GLN A 234 -13.49 11.80 -1.89
CA GLN A 234 -14.65 12.09 -1.04
C GLN A 234 -15.93 12.17 -1.87
N ASP A 235 -15.91 12.92 -2.98
CA ASP A 235 -17.04 13.00 -3.92
C ASP A 235 -17.43 11.63 -4.45
N TYR A 236 -16.44 10.83 -4.84
CA TYR A 236 -16.67 9.49 -5.35
C TYR A 236 -17.35 8.59 -4.31
N VAL A 237 -16.89 8.60 -3.06
CA VAL A 237 -17.51 7.82 -1.98
C VAL A 237 -18.92 8.32 -1.68
N ALA A 238 -19.12 9.63 -1.62
CA ALA A 238 -20.44 10.22 -1.40
C ALA A 238 -21.43 9.80 -2.50
N ASN A 239 -20.99 9.82 -3.76
CA ASN A 239 -21.79 9.37 -4.90
C ASN A 239 -22.10 7.88 -4.86
N VAL A 240 -21.14 7.04 -4.43
CA VAL A 240 -21.37 5.60 -4.24
C VAL A 240 -22.43 5.34 -3.16
N MET A 241 -22.36 6.06 -2.03
CA MET A 241 -23.35 5.93 -0.94
C MET A 241 -24.75 6.38 -1.37
N LYS A 242 -24.86 7.54 -2.02
CA LYS A 242 -26.13 8.04 -2.57
C LYS A 242 -26.74 7.07 -3.57
N LYS A 243 -25.94 6.52 -4.49
CA LYS A 243 -26.39 5.50 -5.46
C LYS A 243 -26.81 4.18 -4.80
N ALA A 244 -26.22 3.86 -3.64
CA ALA A 244 -26.61 2.71 -2.85
C ALA A 244 -27.93 2.94 -2.06
N GLY A 245 -28.47 4.15 -2.04
CA GLY A 245 -29.69 4.51 -1.31
C GLY A 245 -29.44 4.89 0.15
N PHE A 246 -28.20 5.20 0.51
CA PHE A 246 -27.81 5.61 1.86
C PHE A 246 -27.43 7.09 1.88
N GLU A 247 -27.57 7.70 3.05
CA GLU A 247 -26.95 9.01 3.32
C GLU A 247 -25.44 8.95 3.08
N PRO A 248 -24.79 10.07 2.69
CA PRO A 248 -23.36 10.14 2.41
C PRO A 248 -22.52 10.14 3.70
N GLU A 249 -22.78 9.16 4.56
CA GLU A 249 -22.01 8.89 5.77
C GLU A 249 -20.94 7.84 5.50
N VAL A 250 -19.76 8.00 6.10
CA VAL A 250 -18.61 7.12 5.87
C VAL A 250 -18.05 6.58 7.18
N ASP A 251 -17.77 5.28 7.19
CA ASP A 251 -16.97 4.61 8.20
C ASP A 251 -15.50 4.73 7.77
N ILE A 252 -14.65 5.23 8.66
CA ILE A 252 -13.24 5.49 8.35
C ILE A 252 -12.32 4.77 9.32
N GLN A 253 -11.09 4.54 8.89
CA GLN A 253 -9.97 4.13 9.74
C GLN A 253 -8.94 5.26 9.80
N PHE A 254 -8.27 5.35 10.95
CA PHE A 254 -7.17 6.26 11.19
C PHE A 254 -6.00 5.51 11.81
N ASP A 255 -4.79 5.83 11.33
CA ASP A 255 -3.53 5.34 11.91
C ASP A 255 -2.43 6.38 11.64
N VAL A 256 -1.46 6.44 12.55
CA VAL A 256 -0.33 7.37 12.46
C VAL A 256 0.99 6.63 12.42
N ALA A 257 1.80 7.04 11.45
CA ALA A 257 3.07 6.44 11.14
C ALA A 257 4.21 7.43 11.40
N TYR A 258 5.29 6.96 12.02
CA TYR A 258 6.44 7.78 12.42
C TYR A 258 7.71 7.43 11.62
N THR A 259 8.48 8.45 11.19
CA THR A 259 9.70 8.29 10.36
C THR A 259 10.88 7.68 11.08
N CYS A 260 10.95 7.66 12.41
CA CYS A 260 11.91 6.83 13.14
C CYS A 260 11.17 5.81 14.01
N ARG A 261 11.72 4.59 14.17
CA ARG A 261 11.21 3.70 15.22
C ARG A 261 11.68 4.28 16.56
N PRO A 262 10.83 4.34 17.60
CA PRO A 262 11.28 4.76 18.92
C PRO A 262 12.41 3.85 19.38
N GLN A 263 13.61 4.42 19.54
CA GLN A 263 14.68 3.82 20.36
C GLN A 263 14.41 4.23 21.81
N GLY A 264 14.58 3.31 22.76
CA GLY A 264 14.40 3.62 24.18
C GLY A 264 15.35 4.76 24.59
N GLY A 265 14.82 5.79 25.27
CA GLY A 265 15.59 6.94 25.75
C GLY A 265 15.71 8.13 24.78
N CYS A 266 15.24 8.03 23.53
CA CYS A 266 15.24 9.16 22.58
C CYS A 266 13.82 9.57 22.17
N GLU A 267 13.65 10.82 21.73
CA GLU A 267 12.37 11.27 21.19
C GLU A 267 11.93 10.38 20.01
N LYS A 268 10.66 9.95 20.03
CA LYS A 268 10.14 8.82 19.23
C LYS A 268 10.22 9.01 17.71
N SER A 269 10.37 10.23 17.20
CA SER A 269 10.50 10.58 15.78
C SER A 269 10.61 12.10 15.61
N THR A 270 10.92 12.57 14.41
CA THR A 270 10.88 14.00 14.06
C THR A 270 9.78 14.35 13.06
N GLN A 271 9.20 13.33 12.41
CA GLN A 271 8.10 13.49 11.46
C GLN A 271 7.06 12.37 11.65
N SER A 272 5.80 12.67 11.36
CA SER A 272 4.72 11.69 11.36
C SER A 272 3.70 11.97 10.26
N PHE A 273 3.01 10.91 9.85
CA PHE A 273 2.02 10.90 8.79
C PHE A 273 0.76 10.21 9.33
N GLY A 274 -0.37 10.89 9.27
CA GLY A 274 -1.68 10.35 9.61
C GLY A 274 -2.59 10.34 8.39
N ALA A 275 -3.32 9.25 8.20
CA ALA A 275 -4.25 9.12 7.07
C ALA A 275 -5.63 8.65 7.54
N LEU A 276 -6.67 9.26 6.96
CA LEU A 276 -8.03 8.76 6.99
C LEU A 276 -8.34 8.02 5.71
N VAL A 277 -8.79 6.78 5.84
CA VAL A 277 -9.12 5.90 4.72
C VAL A 277 -10.50 5.30 4.97
N GLU A 278 -11.33 5.23 3.94
CA GLU A 278 -12.71 4.72 4.07
C GLU A 278 -12.79 3.19 4.21
N HIS A 279 -13.88 2.72 4.82
CA HIS A 279 -14.28 1.32 4.94
C HIS A 279 -15.44 0.90 4.02
N ASN A 280 -16.22 1.83 3.50
CA ASN A 280 -17.47 1.53 2.79
C ASN A 280 -17.25 0.88 1.42
N THR A 281 -16.27 1.33 0.64
CA THR A 281 -16.00 0.84 -0.72
C THR A 281 -14.95 -0.28 -0.74
N GLY A 282 -14.91 -1.03 -1.84
CA GLY A 282 -13.89 -2.06 -2.08
C GLY A 282 -12.49 -1.51 -2.31
N GLN A 283 -12.37 -0.21 -2.61
CA GLN A 283 -11.11 0.41 -3.01
C GLN A 283 -10.27 0.88 -1.82
N LYS A 284 -10.89 1.13 -0.66
CA LYS A 284 -10.24 1.67 0.55
C LYS A 284 -9.46 2.93 0.22
N LEU A 285 -10.16 3.94 -0.30
CA LEU A 285 -9.59 5.19 -0.77
C LEU A 285 -9.17 6.10 0.41
N PRO A 286 -8.01 6.76 0.32
CA PRO A 286 -7.67 7.82 1.27
C PRO A 286 -8.59 9.03 1.04
N LEU A 287 -9.16 9.55 2.13
CA LEU A 287 -10.06 10.71 2.12
C LEU A 287 -9.36 11.99 2.58
N ALA A 288 -8.46 11.86 3.55
CA ALA A 288 -7.69 12.98 4.06
C ALA A 288 -6.34 12.47 4.61
N ILE A 289 -5.35 13.35 4.59
CA ILE A 289 -4.06 13.12 5.23
C ILE A 289 -3.61 14.39 5.96
N ALA A 290 -2.81 14.17 7.00
CA ALA A 290 -2.12 15.21 7.73
C ALA A 290 -0.69 14.77 8.06
N MET A 291 0.23 15.73 8.12
CA MET A 291 1.64 15.48 8.42
C MET A 291 2.14 16.41 9.52
N ALA A 292 2.95 15.87 10.41
CA ALA A 292 3.71 16.64 11.39
C ALA A 292 5.19 16.58 11.02
N ASN A 293 5.83 17.74 11.00
CA ASN A 293 7.26 17.87 10.75
C ASN A 293 7.85 18.87 11.74
N LYS A 294 8.81 18.43 12.55
CA LYS A 294 9.53 19.30 13.48
C LYS A 294 10.67 20.07 12.84
N HIS A 295 11.10 19.65 11.66
CA HIS A 295 12.29 20.18 11.02
C HIS A 295 12.02 21.48 10.26
N CYS A 296 12.77 22.50 10.63
CA CYS A 296 13.05 23.65 9.80
C CYS A 296 14.55 23.69 9.49
N ARG A 297 14.94 24.08 8.27
CA ARG A 297 16.36 24.30 7.96
C ARG A 297 16.97 25.53 8.65
N LYS A 298 16.15 26.47 9.11
CA LYS A 298 16.61 27.68 9.81
C LYS A 298 16.47 27.44 11.32
N ARG A 299 17.55 27.62 12.09
CA ARG A 299 17.59 27.42 13.56
C ARG A 299 16.55 28.28 14.31
N TYR A 300 16.20 29.46 13.77
CA TYR A 300 15.27 30.43 14.37
C TYR A 300 14.20 30.89 13.37
N CYS A 301 13.27 30.00 13.00
CA CYS A 301 12.26 30.30 11.98
C CYS A 301 10.98 30.90 12.59
N ARG A 302 10.62 32.12 12.18
CA ARG A 302 9.33 32.80 12.45
C ARG A 302 8.56 33.13 11.14
N HIS A 303 8.66 32.32 10.09
CA HIS A 303 8.12 32.68 8.76
C HIS A 303 6.84 31.91 8.39
N ASP A 304 5.94 32.56 7.65
CA ASP A 304 4.66 32.04 7.15
C ASP A 304 4.78 30.82 6.20
N ASN A 305 5.96 30.58 5.60
CA ASN A 305 6.24 29.48 4.67
C ASN A 305 7.26 28.46 5.22
N CYS A 306 7.10 28.08 6.49
CA CYS A 306 7.97 27.13 7.15
C CYS A 306 7.58 25.66 6.86
N SER A 307 8.57 24.79 6.62
CA SER A 307 8.34 23.33 6.51
C SER A 307 7.98 22.65 7.83
N LYS A 308 8.14 23.37 8.96
CA LYS A 308 7.82 22.91 10.30
C LYS A 308 6.32 23.07 10.53
N THR A 309 5.62 21.95 10.68
CA THR A 309 4.16 21.92 10.91
C THR A 309 3.80 21.48 12.32
N PHE A 310 4.82 21.23 13.17
CA PHE A 310 4.68 20.78 14.54
C PHE A 310 5.73 21.45 15.45
N ALA A 311 5.34 21.78 16.68
CA ALA A 311 6.24 22.44 17.62
C ALA A 311 7.47 21.58 17.92
N ALA A 312 8.63 22.22 18.10
CA ALA A 312 9.88 21.49 18.37
C ALA A 312 9.87 20.88 19.78
N GLU A 313 9.33 21.62 20.76
CA GLU A 313 9.20 21.21 22.16
C GLU A 313 8.14 20.12 22.37
N ALA A 314 7.07 20.13 21.56
CA ALA A 314 5.98 19.18 21.72
C ALA A 314 6.40 17.78 21.30
N SER A 315 6.19 16.76 22.13
CA SER A 315 6.50 15.37 21.76
C SER A 315 5.85 14.99 20.43
N ILE A 316 6.60 14.47 19.46
CA ILE A 316 5.97 13.99 18.21
C ILE A 316 4.93 12.90 18.47
N ALA A 317 5.03 12.17 19.60
CA ALA A 317 4.10 11.12 19.96
C ALA A 317 2.68 11.69 20.13
N SER A 318 2.54 12.94 20.61
CA SER A 318 1.25 13.61 20.75
C SER A 318 0.71 14.19 19.43
N SER A 319 1.45 14.07 18.32
CA SER A 319 0.96 14.53 17.01
C SER A 319 -0.28 13.77 16.55
N GLU A 320 -0.53 12.55 17.06
CA GLU A 320 -1.68 11.74 16.67
C GLU A 320 -3.01 12.50 16.80
N ARG A 321 -3.24 13.13 17.96
CA ARG A 321 -4.44 13.96 18.20
C ARG A 321 -4.55 15.10 17.18
N VAL A 322 -3.46 15.83 16.96
CA VAL A 322 -3.42 16.99 16.06
C VAL A 322 -3.66 16.56 14.61
N LEU A 323 -3.06 15.46 14.18
CA LEU A 323 -3.21 14.93 12.83
C LEU A 323 -4.62 14.38 12.59
N LEU A 324 -5.22 13.75 13.59
CA LEU A 324 -6.61 13.30 13.52
C LEU A 324 -7.55 14.48 13.33
N HIS A 325 -7.45 15.51 14.20
CA HIS A 325 -8.29 16.71 14.12
C HIS A 325 -8.19 17.39 12.76
N ARG A 326 -6.97 17.65 12.28
CA ARG A 326 -6.72 18.23 10.95
C ARG A 326 -7.31 17.38 9.82
N SER A 327 -7.24 16.05 9.93
CA SER A 327 -7.77 15.16 8.90
C SER A 327 -9.30 15.12 8.92
N LEU A 328 -9.91 15.16 10.11
CA LEU A 328 -11.37 15.22 10.28
C LEU A 328 -11.94 16.54 9.76
N ASP A 329 -11.28 17.67 10.01
CA ASP A 329 -11.68 18.96 9.46
C ASP A 329 -11.73 18.92 7.91
N LYS A 330 -10.69 18.35 7.27
CA LYS A 330 -10.66 18.18 5.81
C LYS A 330 -11.77 17.29 5.24
N VAL A 331 -12.31 16.35 6.00
CA VAL A 331 -13.44 15.51 5.57
C VAL A 331 -14.76 16.22 5.83
N LYS A 332 -14.85 16.95 6.95
CA LYS A 332 -16.03 17.73 7.35
C LYS A 332 -16.34 18.84 6.34
N ASP A 333 -15.31 19.48 5.80
CA ASP A 333 -15.47 20.53 4.78
C ASP A 333 -15.92 19.96 3.41
N GLY A 334 -15.94 18.64 3.25
CA GLY A 334 -16.35 17.94 2.03
C GLY A 334 -17.79 17.41 2.06
N PRO A 335 -18.16 16.55 1.09
CA PRO A 335 -19.53 16.05 0.91
C PRO A 335 -19.90 14.88 1.84
N LEU A 336 -18.99 14.46 2.75
CA LEU A 336 -19.13 13.26 3.57
C LEU A 336 -19.29 13.58 5.05
N ALA A 337 -20.23 12.92 5.71
CA ALA A 337 -20.32 12.90 7.16
C ALA A 337 -19.57 11.69 7.73
N VAL A 338 -18.84 11.86 8.83
CA VAL A 338 -18.13 10.74 9.49
C VAL A 338 -19.08 10.00 10.42
N LYS A 339 -19.38 8.75 10.10
CA LYS A 339 -20.25 7.86 10.90
C LYS A 339 -19.51 7.20 12.05
N SER A 340 -18.37 6.61 11.74
CA SER A 340 -17.55 5.91 12.71
C SER A 340 -16.08 5.96 12.36
N ILE A 341 -15.24 5.87 13.39
CA ILE A 341 -13.78 5.93 13.27
C ILE A 341 -13.20 4.69 13.91
N THR A 342 -12.42 3.94 13.15
CA THR A 342 -11.65 2.78 13.64
C THR A 342 -10.20 3.17 13.82
N THR A 343 -9.67 3.04 15.02
CA THR A 343 -8.24 3.26 15.30
C THR A 343 -7.56 1.98 15.73
N ASP A 344 -6.24 2.00 15.80
CA ASP A 344 -5.54 1.00 16.60
C ASP A 344 -5.94 1.14 18.08
N SER A 345 -5.55 0.19 18.92
CA SER A 345 -6.01 0.15 20.32
C SER A 345 -5.33 1.19 21.23
N GLY A 346 -4.84 2.30 20.67
CA GLY A 346 -4.24 3.41 21.40
C GLY A 346 -5.25 4.11 22.30
N THR A 347 -4.85 4.42 23.54
CA THR A 347 -5.69 5.17 24.50
C THR A 347 -5.85 6.64 24.11
N GLN A 348 -4.92 7.19 23.32
CA GLN A 348 -4.93 8.60 22.92
C GLN A 348 -5.97 8.90 21.85
N SER A 349 -6.22 7.98 20.92
CA SER A 349 -7.11 8.19 19.79
C SER A 349 -8.57 8.32 20.22
N GLU A 350 -9.02 7.51 21.19
CA GLU A 350 -10.38 7.57 21.75
C GLU A 350 -10.65 8.94 22.39
N LYS A 351 -9.70 9.41 23.22
CA LYS A 351 -9.78 10.76 23.82
C LYS A 351 -9.74 11.85 22.75
N ALA A 352 -8.87 11.73 21.76
CA ALA A 352 -8.75 12.71 20.68
C ALA A 352 -10.06 12.84 19.86
N ILE A 353 -10.75 11.73 19.59
CA ILE A 353 -12.06 11.74 18.91
C ILE A 353 -13.09 12.47 19.77
N ARG A 354 -13.19 12.13 21.06
CA ARG A 354 -14.12 12.77 21.99
C ARG A 354 -13.87 14.27 22.07
N ASP A 355 -12.62 14.67 22.32
CA ASP A 355 -12.19 16.07 22.41
C ASP A 355 -12.56 16.85 21.13
N TYR A 356 -12.45 16.23 19.95
CA TYR A 356 -12.81 16.86 18.67
C TYR A 356 -14.31 17.20 18.61
N TYR A 357 -15.16 16.22 18.89
CA TYR A 357 -16.62 16.40 18.79
C TYR A 357 -17.17 17.29 19.93
N GLU A 358 -16.59 17.23 21.12
CA GLU A 358 -16.93 18.16 22.22
C GLU A 358 -16.59 19.60 21.85
N LEU A 359 -15.37 19.86 21.34
CA LEU A 359 -14.94 21.18 20.89
C LEU A 359 -15.87 21.73 19.81
N LYS A 360 -16.21 20.93 18.80
CA LYS A 360 -17.08 21.36 17.70
C LYS A 360 -18.54 21.54 18.11
N LYS A 361 -19.01 20.85 19.16
CA LYS A 361 -20.33 21.07 19.77
C LYS A 361 -20.40 22.43 20.45
N GLN A 362 -19.33 22.83 21.16
CA GLN A 362 -19.23 24.14 21.80
C GLN A 362 -19.21 25.29 20.79
N THR A 363 -18.56 25.12 19.64
CA THR A 363 -18.48 26.16 18.61
C THR A 363 -19.74 26.26 17.71
N ASN A 364 -20.91 25.73 18.13
CA ASN A 364 -22.17 25.71 17.37
C ASN A 364 -22.09 25.18 15.92
N HIS A 365 -21.02 24.46 15.56
CA HIS A 365 -20.75 24.04 14.18
C HIS A 365 -21.15 22.58 13.88
N LEU A 366 -21.79 21.87 14.82
CA LEU A 366 -22.30 20.52 14.61
C LEU A 366 -23.64 20.33 15.31
N LYS A 367 -24.72 20.13 14.54
CA LYS A 367 -25.96 19.51 15.03
C LYS A 367 -25.64 18.07 15.44
N LYS A 368 -25.55 17.79 16.74
CA LYS A 368 -25.63 16.46 17.42
C LYS A 368 -24.86 15.25 16.82
N GLN A 369 -24.05 15.39 15.78
CA GLN A 369 -23.32 14.30 15.16
C GLN A 369 -22.11 13.95 16.02
N THR A 370 -22.13 12.74 16.57
CA THR A 370 -21.00 12.12 17.23
C THR A 370 -20.63 10.88 16.44
N ALA A 371 -19.36 10.75 16.02
CA ALA A 371 -18.92 9.53 15.37
C ALA A 371 -18.70 8.43 16.40
N THR A 372 -19.13 7.22 16.09
CA THR A 372 -18.87 6.05 16.94
C THR A 372 -17.39 5.65 16.82
N HIS A 373 -16.72 5.41 17.95
CA HIS A 373 -15.35 4.91 17.96
C HIS A 373 -15.32 3.38 18.01
N TYR A 374 -14.58 2.77 17.09
CA TYR A 374 -14.29 1.34 17.07
C TYR A 374 -12.79 1.09 17.24
N LYS A 375 -12.45 -0.07 17.83
CA LYS A 375 -11.07 -0.54 17.95
C LYS A 375 -10.80 -1.58 16.88
N CYS A 376 -9.59 -1.54 16.32
CA CYS A 376 -9.19 -2.49 15.28
C CYS A 376 -9.33 -3.95 15.74
N PHE A 377 -10.18 -4.71 15.05
CA PHE A 377 -10.49 -6.10 15.37
C PHE A 377 -9.26 -7.00 15.33
N VAL A 378 -8.36 -6.78 14.36
CA VAL A 378 -7.11 -7.55 14.24
C VAL A 378 -6.19 -7.31 15.44
N HIS A 379 -6.14 -6.09 15.97
CA HIS A 379 -5.33 -5.77 17.14
C HIS A 379 -5.89 -6.41 18.41
N LYS A 380 -7.22 -6.44 18.58
CA LYS A 380 -7.87 -7.19 19.67
C LYS A 380 -7.59 -8.68 19.58
N LEU A 381 -7.70 -9.28 18.40
CA LEU A 381 -7.32 -10.69 18.18
C LEU A 381 -5.85 -10.99 18.54
N ARG A 382 -4.92 -10.09 18.19
CA ARG A 382 -3.50 -10.22 18.59
C ARG A 382 -3.31 -10.04 20.11
N ALA A 383 -4.10 -9.19 20.76
CA ALA A 383 -4.08 -9.04 22.20
C ALA A 383 -4.55 -10.31 22.91
N LEU A 384 -5.64 -10.93 22.44
CA LEU A 384 -6.12 -12.23 22.94
C LEU A 384 -5.02 -13.29 22.86
N GLU A 385 -4.39 -13.44 21.69
CA GLU A 385 -3.30 -14.41 21.50
C GLU A 385 -2.14 -14.17 22.47
N ARG A 386 -1.77 -12.90 22.69
CA ARG A 386 -0.72 -12.55 23.67
C ARG A 386 -1.14 -12.92 25.09
N HIS A 387 -2.34 -12.54 25.54
CA HIS A 387 -2.83 -12.81 26.89
C HIS A 387 -2.89 -14.32 27.19
N VAL A 388 -3.41 -15.11 26.26
CA VAL A 388 -3.44 -16.58 26.41
C VAL A 388 -2.02 -17.13 26.47
N ARG A 389 -1.11 -16.68 25.58
CA ARG A 389 0.27 -17.16 25.57
C ARG A 389 1.03 -16.83 26.85
N THR A 390 0.79 -15.66 27.45
CA THR A 390 1.44 -15.23 28.69
C THR A 390 0.92 -15.95 29.93
N ALA A 391 -0.33 -16.46 29.90
CA ALA A 391 -0.92 -17.25 30.99
C ALA A 391 -0.30 -18.65 31.16
N LYS A 392 0.82 -18.94 30.49
CA LYS A 392 1.49 -20.24 30.54
C LYS A 392 1.92 -20.62 31.95
N SER A 393 2.32 -19.69 32.82
CA SER A 393 2.71 -19.98 34.20
C SER A 393 1.53 -20.52 35.01
N ASP A 394 0.34 -19.99 34.73
CA ASP A 394 -0.83 -20.14 35.57
C ASP A 394 -1.62 -21.42 35.25
N ILE A 395 -1.47 -21.95 34.02
CA ILE A 395 -2.11 -23.19 33.57
C ILE A 395 -1.28 -24.40 34.00
N LYS A 396 -1.88 -25.29 34.80
CA LYS A 396 -1.21 -26.46 35.40
C LYS A 396 -1.53 -27.78 34.70
N SER A 397 -2.68 -27.89 34.04
CA SER A 397 -3.21 -29.12 33.45
C SER A 397 -2.61 -29.52 32.08
N ILE A 398 -1.57 -28.82 31.61
CA ILE A 398 -0.91 -29.19 30.34
C ILE A 398 -0.17 -30.52 30.54
N PRO A 399 -0.45 -31.56 29.71
CA PRO A 399 0.22 -32.85 29.84
C PRO A 399 1.75 -32.72 29.77
N LYS A 400 2.46 -33.38 30.70
CA LYS A 400 3.94 -33.35 30.78
C LYS A 400 4.63 -33.79 29.49
N LYS A 401 3.96 -34.60 28.65
CA LYS A 401 4.45 -35.04 27.32
C LYS A 401 4.61 -33.90 26.30
N TYR A 402 4.03 -32.73 26.55
CA TYR A 402 4.06 -31.60 25.62
C TYR A 402 4.95 -30.47 26.10
N ASN A 403 5.70 -29.86 25.17
CA ASN A 403 6.37 -28.60 25.45
C ASN A 403 5.33 -27.50 25.72
N LYS A 404 5.36 -26.93 26.94
CA LYS A 404 4.39 -25.96 27.44
C LYS A 404 4.30 -24.70 26.56
N ASP A 405 5.44 -24.18 26.11
CA ASP A 405 5.51 -22.97 25.28
C ASP A 405 4.90 -23.20 23.90
N GLU A 406 5.22 -24.33 23.28
CA GLU A 406 4.64 -24.72 22.00
C GLU A 406 3.14 -24.99 22.11
N TYR A 407 2.71 -25.70 23.15
CA TYR A 407 1.29 -25.97 23.41
C TYR A 407 0.51 -24.66 23.54
N MET A 408 0.98 -23.75 24.39
CA MET A 408 0.32 -22.45 24.61
C MET A 408 0.32 -21.56 23.38
N ARG A 409 1.40 -21.57 22.60
CA ARG A 409 1.46 -20.87 21.31
C ARG A 409 0.42 -21.41 20.32
N LYS A 410 0.27 -22.74 20.21
CA LYS A 410 -0.75 -23.38 19.36
C LYS A 410 -2.14 -23.01 19.87
N LEU A 411 -2.42 -23.21 21.15
CA LEU A 411 -3.72 -22.91 21.76
C LEU A 411 -4.14 -21.45 21.55
N ALA A 412 -3.25 -20.51 21.80
CA ALA A 412 -3.49 -19.08 21.58
C ALA A 412 -3.83 -18.77 20.11
N SER A 413 -3.12 -19.38 19.16
CA SER A 413 -3.42 -19.25 17.74
C SER A 413 -4.77 -19.87 17.37
N CYS A 414 -5.11 -21.06 17.91
CA CYS A 414 -6.39 -21.73 17.69
C CYS A 414 -7.56 -20.89 18.19
N LEU A 415 -7.47 -20.37 19.42
CA LEU A 415 -8.48 -19.49 20.01
C LEU A 415 -8.66 -18.22 19.18
N ARG A 416 -7.57 -17.54 18.82
CA ARG A 416 -7.60 -16.36 17.96
C ARG A 416 -8.31 -16.65 16.63
N CYS A 417 -7.95 -17.74 15.95
CA CYS A 417 -8.56 -18.13 14.69
C CYS A 417 -10.04 -18.49 14.86
N ARG A 418 -10.40 -19.21 15.92
CA ARG A 418 -11.79 -19.62 16.17
C ARG A 418 -12.67 -18.42 16.48
N VAL A 419 -12.27 -17.55 17.42
CA VAL A 419 -12.99 -16.29 17.72
C VAL A 419 -13.18 -15.46 16.46
N ARG A 420 -12.12 -15.32 15.65
CA ARG A 420 -12.21 -14.57 14.39
C ARG A 420 -13.31 -15.09 13.48
N ILE A 421 -13.30 -16.40 13.21
CA ILE A 421 -14.21 -16.99 12.21
C ILE A 421 -15.64 -17.04 12.74
N GLU A 422 -15.82 -17.31 14.04
CA GLU A 422 -17.15 -17.23 14.68
C GLU A 422 -17.76 -15.83 14.48
N LEU A 423 -17.02 -14.77 14.84
CA LEU A 423 -17.49 -13.41 14.70
C LEU A 423 -17.71 -13.00 13.23
N GLU A 424 -16.79 -13.35 12.33
CA GLU A 424 -16.95 -13.07 10.89
C GLU A 424 -18.18 -13.78 10.30
N ARG A 425 -18.47 -15.03 10.69
CA ARG A 425 -19.67 -15.75 10.23
C ARG A 425 -20.95 -15.20 10.84
N LEU A 426 -20.92 -14.86 12.13
CA LEU A 426 -22.05 -14.20 12.79
C LEU A 426 -22.38 -12.87 12.11
N ARG A 427 -21.37 -12.04 11.84
CA ARG A 427 -21.60 -10.74 11.19
C ARG A 427 -22.21 -10.85 9.80
N LYS A 428 -21.91 -11.92 9.07
CA LYS A 428 -22.52 -12.19 7.76
C LYS A 428 -23.99 -12.60 7.85
N GLN A 429 -24.44 -13.13 9.00
CA GLN A 429 -25.81 -13.59 9.22
C GLN A 429 -26.66 -12.58 9.99
N SER A 430 -26.06 -11.77 10.87
CA SER A 430 -26.76 -10.84 11.74
C SER A 430 -27.06 -9.52 11.03
N CYS A 431 -28.34 -9.13 11.02
CA CYS A 431 -28.78 -7.86 10.46
C CYS A 431 -28.59 -6.67 11.43
N SER A 432 -28.67 -6.90 12.75
CA SER A 432 -28.52 -5.85 13.77
C SER A 432 -27.30 -6.04 14.66
N ASP A 433 -26.78 -4.94 15.19
CA ASP A 433 -25.63 -4.96 16.09
C ASP A 433 -25.96 -5.65 17.43
N GLU A 434 -27.20 -5.54 17.92
CA GLU A 434 -27.64 -6.22 19.16
C GLU A 434 -27.69 -7.74 19.01
N LEU A 435 -28.27 -8.23 17.92
CA LEU A 435 -28.31 -9.67 17.62
C LEU A 435 -26.89 -10.22 17.44
N PHE A 436 -26.01 -9.44 16.80
CA PHE A 436 -24.60 -9.77 16.69
C PHE A 436 -23.95 -9.89 18.07
N LEU A 437 -24.10 -8.90 18.95
CA LEU A 437 -23.47 -8.88 20.28
C LEU A 437 -23.96 -10.04 21.16
N ARG A 438 -25.27 -10.31 21.17
CA ARG A 438 -25.86 -11.42 21.91
C ARG A 438 -25.31 -12.76 21.42
N SER A 439 -25.29 -12.97 20.11
CA SER A 439 -24.80 -14.22 19.51
C SER A 439 -23.29 -14.39 19.67
N ALA A 440 -22.53 -13.29 19.57
CA ALA A 440 -21.08 -13.27 19.74
C ALA A 440 -20.68 -13.72 21.15
N LYS A 441 -21.39 -13.23 22.18
CA LYS A 441 -21.18 -13.64 23.56
C LYS A 441 -21.32 -15.16 23.72
N PHE A 442 -22.45 -15.73 23.28
CA PHE A 442 -22.69 -17.16 23.37
C PHE A 442 -21.69 -17.99 22.56
N ALA A 443 -21.32 -17.52 21.37
CA ALA A 443 -20.34 -18.20 20.53
C ALA A 443 -18.97 -18.27 21.19
N ILE A 444 -18.51 -17.16 21.78
CA ILE A 444 -17.22 -17.06 22.46
C ILE A 444 -17.19 -17.95 23.71
N GLU A 445 -18.23 -17.91 24.54
CA GLU A 445 -18.37 -18.77 25.73
C GLU A 445 -18.31 -20.26 25.34
N ASN A 446 -18.90 -20.63 24.21
CA ASN A 446 -18.96 -22.01 23.74
C ASN A 446 -17.61 -22.55 23.16
N ILE A 447 -16.63 -21.68 22.87
CA ILE A 447 -15.38 -22.11 22.20
C ILE A 447 -14.64 -23.16 23.03
N LEU A 448 -14.50 -22.96 24.34
CA LEU A 448 -13.76 -23.88 25.20
C LEU A 448 -14.49 -25.20 25.42
N HIS A 449 -15.81 -25.18 25.54
CA HIS A 449 -16.63 -26.40 25.57
C HIS A 449 -16.39 -27.24 24.31
N CYS A 450 -16.51 -26.59 23.14
CA CYS A 450 -16.23 -27.23 21.85
C CYS A 450 -14.80 -27.77 21.75
N PHE A 451 -13.80 -27.02 22.21
CA PHE A 451 -12.40 -27.46 22.20
C PHE A 451 -12.14 -28.62 23.18
N SER A 452 -12.92 -28.72 24.26
CA SER A 452 -12.85 -29.84 25.22
C SER A 452 -13.58 -31.09 24.73
N GLY A 453 -14.23 -31.02 23.56
CA GLY A 453 -15.00 -32.12 22.98
C GLY A 453 -16.49 -32.13 23.36
N ASP A 454 -16.95 -31.17 24.16
CA ASP A 454 -18.38 -30.99 24.46
C ASP A 454 -19.02 -30.14 23.37
N HIS A 455 -19.79 -30.79 22.50
CA HIS A 455 -20.45 -30.14 21.37
C HIS A 455 -21.96 -29.96 21.55
N LYS A 456 -22.51 -30.19 22.76
CA LYS A 456 -23.97 -30.13 23.02
C LYS A 456 -24.57 -28.80 22.56
N MET A 457 -23.90 -27.69 22.88
CA MET A 457 -24.36 -26.33 22.55
C MET A 457 -23.85 -25.81 21.20
N CYS A 458 -23.02 -26.57 20.47
CA CYS A 458 -22.43 -26.11 19.21
C CYS A 458 -23.48 -25.85 18.13
N LYS A 459 -24.58 -26.61 18.11
CA LYS A 459 -25.68 -26.43 17.13
C LYS A 459 -26.29 -25.02 17.20
N GLU A 460 -26.43 -24.49 18.41
CA GLU A 460 -27.08 -23.19 18.64
C GLU A 460 -26.07 -22.05 18.72
N ARG A 461 -24.92 -22.29 19.36
CA ARG A 461 -23.97 -21.24 19.75
C ARG A 461 -22.80 -21.09 18.80
N SER A 462 -22.46 -22.10 18.01
CA SER A 462 -21.33 -22.04 17.07
C SER A 462 -21.79 -21.90 15.63
N ARG A 463 -21.11 -21.03 14.88
CA ARG A 463 -21.23 -20.92 13.43
C ARG A 463 -20.12 -21.66 12.69
N VAL A 464 -19.18 -22.26 13.41
CA VAL A 464 -18.02 -22.92 12.81
C VAL A 464 -17.99 -24.42 13.02
N CYS A 465 -18.41 -24.90 14.19
CA CYS A 465 -18.50 -26.33 14.45
C CYS A 465 -19.72 -26.92 13.74
N THR A 466 -19.49 -27.77 12.74
CA THR A 466 -20.53 -28.60 12.12
C THR A 466 -20.65 -29.89 12.92
N TYR A 467 -21.63 -29.96 13.81
CA TYR A 467 -21.91 -31.06 14.73
C TYR A 467 -22.16 -32.42 14.02
N ARG A 468 -21.11 -33.11 13.54
CA ARG A 468 -21.20 -34.49 13.03
C ARG A 468 -19.96 -35.30 13.38
N VAL A 469 -20.16 -36.27 14.29
CA VAL A 469 -19.58 -37.62 14.57
C VAL A 469 -18.10 -37.95 14.27
N THR A 470 -17.35 -37.16 13.51
CA THR A 470 -15.88 -37.29 13.39
C THR A 470 -15.25 -35.89 13.40
N SER A 471 -15.41 -35.16 14.52
CA SER A 471 -14.79 -33.85 14.69
C SER A 471 -13.26 -34.00 14.64
N SER A 472 -12.66 -33.67 13.50
CA SER A 472 -11.22 -33.65 13.35
C SER A 472 -10.61 -32.54 14.24
N TYR A 473 -10.06 -32.93 15.38
CA TYR A 473 -9.33 -32.04 16.29
C TYR A 473 -7.95 -31.62 15.76
N LYS A 474 -7.58 -31.97 14.52
CA LYS A 474 -6.31 -31.59 13.85
C LYS A 474 -5.94 -30.10 13.95
N HIS A 475 -6.94 -29.23 14.15
CA HIS A 475 -6.77 -27.79 14.30
C HIS A 475 -6.42 -27.34 15.73
N LEU A 476 -6.55 -28.23 16.73
CA LEU A 476 -6.15 -28.01 18.12
C LEU A 476 -4.68 -28.41 18.35
N PRO A 477 -4.07 -27.99 19.47
CA PRO A 477 -2.73 -28.44 19.83
C PRO A 477 -2.65 -29.98 19.79
N TYR A 478 -1.74 -30.50 18.96
CA TYR A 478 -1.47 -31.93 18.80
C TYR A 478 -2.64 -32.79 18.31
N GLY A 479 -3.72 -32.18 17.82
CA GLY A 479 -4.83 -32.94 17.24
C GLY A 479 -5.75 -33.61 18.26
N GLU A 480 -5.69 -33.22 19.54
CA GLU A 480 -6.46 -33.82 20.64
C GLU A 480 -7.44 -32.79 21.24
N PRO A 481 -8.58 -33.23 21.84
CA PRO A 481 -9.42 -32.38 22.68
C PRO A 481 -8.64 -31.78 23.86
N LEU A 482 -9.01 -30.56 24.26
CA LEU A 482 -8.39 -29.91 25.41
C LEU A 482 -8.85 -30.54 26.73
N ALA A 483 -7.95 -31.28 27.38
CA ALA A 483 -8.15 -31.77 28.74
C ALA A 483 -7.72 -30.73 29.80
N LEU A 484 -8.37 -29.55 29.80
CA LEU A 484 -8.10 -28.50 30.78
C LEU A 484 -8.90 -28.72 32.08
N GLN A 485 -8.26 -28.54 33.23
CA GLN A 485 -8.94 -28.46 34.52
C GLN A 485 -9.83 -27.22 34.61
N GLU A 486 -10.84 -27.25 35.49
CA GLU A 486 -11.80 -26.16 35.61
C GLU A 486 -11.16 -24.83 36.04
N SER A 487 -10.12 -24.87 36.88
CA SER A 487 -9.29 -23.70 37.23
C SER A 487 -8.62 -23.08 36.00
N ASP A 488 -8.09 -23.92 35.11
CA ASP A 488 -7.37 -23.48 33.91
C ASP A 488 -8.34 -22.95 32.85
N LYS A 489 -9.52 -23.56 32.73
CA LYS A 489 -10.61 -23.01 31.90
C LYS A 489 -10.97 -21.60 32.36
N LYS A 490 -11.14 -21.36 33.66
CA LYS A 490 -11.43 -20.02 34.20
C LYS A 490 -10.34 -19.01 33.83
N ILE A 491 -9.07 -19.39 33.84
CA ILE A 491 -7.95 -18.53 33.40
C ILE A 491 -8.08 -18.19 31.91
N VAL A 492 -8.33 -19.18 31.06
CA VAL A 492 -8.48 -18.96 29.61
C VAL A 492 -9.72 -18.12 29.30
N VAL A 493 -10.86 -18.41 29.92
CA VAL A 493 -12.08 -17.58 29.82
C VAL A 493 -11.81 -16.16 30.30
N GLY A 494 -11.11 -15.98 31.43
CA GLY A 494 -10.72 -14.68 31.94
C GLY A 494 -9.90 -13.88 30.92
N ASN A 495 -8.95 -14.52 30.24
CA ASN A 495 -8.16 -13.88 29.19
C ASN A 495 -8.96 -13.58 27.90
N ILE A 496 -9.94 -14.42 27.57
CA ILE A 496 -10.91 -14.14 26.50
C ILE A 496 -11.75 -12.91 26.87
N ASN A 497 -12.32 -12.87 28.07
CA ASN A 497 -13.17 -11.78 28.56
C ASN A 497 -12.42 -10.46 28.69
N LYS A 498 -11.14 -10.45 29.07
CA LYS A 498 -10.29 -9.24 29.01
C LYS A 498 -10.28 -8.57 27.63
N THR A 499 -10.54 -9.34 26.57
CA THR A 499 -10.48 -8.85 25.19
C THR A 499 -11.86 -8.73 24.54
N PHE A 500 -12.80 -9.63 24.88
CA PHE A 500 -14.10 -9.79 24.22
C PHE A 500 -15.26 -9.99 25.22
N ASP A 501 -15.24 -9.31 26.36
CA ASP A 501 -16.45 -9.15 27.18
C ASP A 501 -17.54 -8.35 26.42
N ALA A 502 -18.74 -8.24 27.02
CA ALA A 502 -19.86 -7.54 26.39
C ALA A 502 -19.56 -6.07 26.02
N THR A 503 -18.75 -5.39 26.82
CA THR A 503 -18.37 -3.98 26.60
C THR A 503 -17.34 -3.87 25.47
N ARG A 504 -16.32 -4.72 25.47
CA ARG A 504 -15.26 -4.77 24.45
C ARG A 504 -15.76 -5.31 23.12
N LEU A 505 -16.79 -6.17 23.11
CA LEU A 505 -17.45 -6.61 21.89
C LEU A 505 -18.14 -5.46 21.15
N LYS A 506 -18.71 -4.48 21.88
CA LYS A 506 -19.27 -3.26 21.28
C LYS A 506 -18.21 -2.48 20.51
N GLU A 507 -16.99 -2.38 21.06
CA GLU A 507 -15.86 -1.71 20.41
C GLU A 507 -15.42 -2.36 19.08
N VAL A 508 -15.82 -3.61 18.81
CA VAL A 508 -15.47 -4.35 17.59
C VAL A 508 -16.68 -4.85 16.81
N ALA A 509 -17.88 -4.33 17.06
CA ALA A 509 -19.12 -4.88 16.51
C ALA A 509 -19.16 -4.94 14.96
N LYS A 510 -18.45 -4.02 14.30
CA LYS A 510 -18.34 -3.97 12.82
C LYS A 510 -17.17 -4.79 12.25
N LEU A 511 -16.31 -5.37 13.11
CA LEU A 511 -15.11 -6.12 12.73
C LEU A 511 -14.13 -5.34 11.82
N PHE A 512 -14.16 -4.01 11.92
CA PHE A 512 -13.28 -3.12 11.16
C PHE A 512 -11.81 -3.30 11.58
N ASN A 513 -10.90 -2.97 10.65
CA ASN A 513 -9.46 -3.11 10.85
C ASN A 513 -8.71 -1.94 10.23
N THR A 514 -7.47 -1.71 10.66
CA THR A 514 -6.61 -0.60 10.23
C THR A 514 -5.67 -0.97 9.07
N ASN A 515 -5.86 -2.14 8.44
CA ASN A 515 -4.87 -2.70 7.50
C ASN A 515 -4.63 -1.81 6.28
N ALA A 516 -5.64 -1.08 5.81
CA ALA A 516 -5.48 -0.23 4.64
C ALA A 516 -4.72 1.07 4.99
N CYS A 517 -4.85 1.60 6.21
CA CYS A 517 -3.96 2.65 6.70
C CYS A 517 -2.53 2.12 6.88
N GLU A 518 -2.33 0.95 7.50
CA GLU A 518 -1.01 0.32 7.64
C GLU A 518 -0.33 0.09 6.27
N SER A 519 -1.10 -0.36 5.27
CA SER A 519 -0.61 -0.52 3.91
C SER A 519 -0.24 0.80 3.24
N LEU A 520 -0.99 1.88 3.52
CA LEU A 520 -0.67 3.22 3.03
C LEU A 520 0.57 3.76 3.73
N ASN A 521 0.69 3.58 5.04
CA ASN A 521 1.85 3.94 5.86
C ASN A 521 3.12 3.25 5.34
N ALA A 522 3.05 1.95 5.04
CA ALA A 522 4.15 1.21 4.41
C ALA A 522 4.49 1.77 3.01
N SER A 523 3.49 2.21 2.25
CA SER A 523 3.71 2.85 0.95
C SER A 523 4.36 4.22 1.11
N VAL A 524 3.95 5.04 2.09
CA VAL A 524 4.58 6.32 2.39
C VAL A 524 6.05 6.14 2.74
N PHE A 525 6.40 5.16 3.58
CA PHE A 525 7.81 4.87 3.90
C PHE A 525 8.58 4.15 2.77
N HIS A 526 7.88 3.78 1.69
CA HIS A 526 8.57 3.45 0.43
C HIS A 526 9.01 4.71 -0.33
N TYR A 527 8.40 5.87 -0.08
CA TYR A 527 8.73 7.11 -0.78
C TYR A 527 9.58 8.02 0.12
N ALA A 528 9.28 8.06 1.41
CA ALA A 528 10.07 8.70 2.45
C ALA A 528 10.64 7.64 3.42
N PRO A 529 11.74 6.94 3.06
CA PRO A 529 12.37 5.96 3.92
C PRO A 529 12.62 6.46 5.35
N LYS A 530 12.38 5.59 6.33
CA LYS A 530 12.64 5.87 7.76
C LYS A 530 14.11 6.14 8.10
N THR A 531 15.01 5.73 7.19
CA THR A 531 16.46 5.90 7.31
C THR A 531 16.93 7.28 6.84
N SER A 532 16.05 8.06 6.20
CA SER A 532 16.41 9.32 5.56
C SER A 532 15.55 10.46 6.09
N PHE A 533 16.17 11.62 6.31
CA PHE A 533 15.47 12.80 6.84
C PHE A 533 15.07 13.74 5.70
N TYR A 534 13.79 14.12 5.66
CA TYR A 534 13.25 14.98 4.60
C TYR A 534 12.69 16.29 5.17
N ALA A 535 13.55 17.25 5.50
CA ALA A 535 13.10 18.51 6.11
C ALA A 535 12.13 19.31 5.21
N ARG A 536 12.40 19.38 3.89
CA ARG A 536 11.60 20.18 2.93
C ARG A 536 10.50 19.36 2.24
N ASN A 537 10.82 18.14 1.82
CA ASN A 537 10.02 17.39 0.85
C ASN A 537 9.25 16.20 1.46
N PHE A 538 9.22 16.06 2.79
CA PHE A 538 8.47 14.99 3.45
C PHE A 538 6.99 15.00 3.04
N ALA A 539 6.36 16.17 3.07
CA ALA A 539 4.97 16.33 2.64
C ALA A 539 4.76 15.86 1.19
N ALA A 540 5.59 16.34 0.27
CA ALA A 540 5.52 15.95 -1.15
C ALA A 540 5.65 14.43 -1.37
N LEU A 541 6.55 13.76 -0.64
CA LEU A 541 6.72 12.31 -0.71
C LEU A 541 5.50 11.56 -0.15
N CYS A 542 4.92 12.02 0.96
CA CYS A 542 3.67 11.49 1.50
C CYS A 542 2.51 11.63 0.50
N HIS A 543 2.31 12.83 -0.06
CA HIS A 543 1.32 13.08 -1.12
C HIS A 543 1.58 12.24 -2.37
N SER A 544 2.84 12.01 -2.73
CA SER A 544 3.21 11.14 -3.85
C SER A 544 2.73 9.71 -3.66
N ALA A 545 2.88 9.16 -2.46
CA ALA A 545 2.42 7.82 -2.13
C ALA A 545 0.88 7.73 -2.13
N VAL A 546 0.20 8.72 -1.56
CA VAL A 546 -1.27 8.81 -1.49
C VAL A 546 -1.88 8.94 -2.89
N HIS A 547 -1.38 9.86 -3.71
CA HIS A 547 -1.83 10.03 -5.09
C HIS A 547 -1.56 8.78 -5.95
N THR A 548 -0.43 8.09 -5.73
CA THR A 548 -0.13 6.81 -6.38
C THR A 548 -1.05 5.68 -5.88
N ARG A 549 -1.53 5.75 -4.63
CA ARG A 549 -2.50 4.79 -4.09
C ARG A 549 -3.86 4.94 -4.75
N SER A 550 -4.35 6.18 -4.92
CA SER A 550 -5.65 6.45 -5.55
C SER A 550 -5.67 6.19 -7.06
N LEU A 551 -4.62 6.61 -7.79
CA LEU A 551 -4.63 6.57 -9.27
C LEU A 551 -3.81 5.43 -9.90
N GLY A 552 -2.89 4.83 -9.15
CA GLY A 552 -1.83 3.97 -9.69
C GLY A 552 -0.59 4.75 -10.13
N PRO A 553 0.59 4.09 -10.23
CA PRO A 553 1.87 4.76 -10.45
C PRO A 553 1.96 5.40 -11.84
N SER A 554 1.37 4.80 -12.88
CA SER A 554 1.39 5.40 -14.22
C SER A 554 0.64 6.72 -14.25
N LYS A 555 -0.68 6.70 -13.97
CA LYS A 555 -1.53 7.91 -13.98
C LYS A 555 -1.01 8.98 -13.04
N SER A 556 -0.57 8.59 -11.84
CA SER A 556 0.01 9.53 -10.90
C SER A 556 1.26 10.22 -11.44
N SER A 557 2.17 9.48 -12.08
CA SER A 557 3.43 10.06 -12.57
C SER A 557 3.21 10.94 -13.78
N MET A 558 2.32 10.52 -14.68
CA MET A 558 1.97 11.30 -15.87
C MET A 558 1.31 12.63 -15.49
N LYS A 559 0.29 12.62 -14.62
CA LYS A 559 -0.37 13.88 -14.19
C LYS A 559 0.60 14.89 -13.57
N VAL A 560 1.57 14.44 -12.77
CA VAL A 560 2.58 15.33 -12.17
C VAL A 560 3.52 15.89 -13.23
N ALA A 561 4.02 15.04 -14.12
CA ALA A 561 4.88 15.47 -15.21
C ALA A 561 4.15 16.46 -16.13
N GLU A 562 2.91 16.17 -16.50
CA GLU A 562 2.08 17.06 -17.33
C GLU A 562 1.83 18.41 -16.66
N LYS A 563 1.55 18.41 -15.35
CA LYS A 563 1.32 19.64 -14.59
C LYS A 563 2.55 20.54 -14.52
N VAL A 564 3.73 19.95 -14.31
CA VAL A 564 4.98 20.73 -14.17
C VAL A 564 5.56 21.13 -15.52
N THR A 565 5.38 20.31 -16.54
CA THR A 565 5.97 20.55 -17.86
C THR A 565 5.02 21.24 -18.84
N GLY A 566 3.72 21.33 -18.52
CA GLY A 566 2.69 21.84 -19.43
C GLY A 566 2.45 20.96 -20.66
N LYS A 567 3.22 19.87 -20.83
CA LYS A 567 3.19 19.01 -22.01
C LYS A 567 2.53 17.67 -21.67
N LYS A 568 1.49 17.32 -22.43
CA LYS A 568 0.86 15.98 -22.36
C LYS A 568 1.86 14.92 -22.80
N ILE A 569 1.94 13.82 -22.07
CA ILE A 569 2.80 12.71 -22.46
C ILE A 569 2.09 11.94 -23.58
N SER A 570 2.75 11.84 -24.74
CA SER A 570 2.20 11.11 -25.90
C SER A 570 1.91 9.65 -25.56
N LEU A 571 0.76 9.16 -26.02
CA LEU A 571 0.33 7.76 -25.85
C LEU A 571 1.28 6.76 -26.53
N HIS A 572 2.00 7.21 -27.57
CA HIS A 572 2.97 6.39 -28.29
C HIS A 572 4.38 6.48 -27.68
N SER A 573 4.59 7.37 -26.70
CA SER A 573 5.91 7.52 -26.07
C SER A 573 6.32 6.28 -25.30
N MET A 574 7.63 6.00 -25.28
CA MET A 574 8.22 4.94 -24.46
C MET A 574 7.88 5.12 -22.98
N ILE A 575 7.83 6.37 -22.50
CA ILE A 575 7.46 6.72 -21.12
C ILE A 575 6.05 6.19 -20.79
N TYR A 576 5.06 6.52 -21.63
CA TYR A 576 3.68 6.05 -21.44
C TYR A 576 3.61 4.52 -21.40
N ASN A 577 4.24 3.86 -22.37
CA ASN A 577 4.22 2.40 -22.51
C ASN A 577 4.87 1.69 -21.31
N GLN A 578 6.01 2.19 -20.83
CA GLN A 578 6.71 1.63 -19.67
C GLN A 578 5.92 1.83 -18.38
N LEU A 579 5.33 3.01 -18.18
CA LEU A 579 4.48 3.27 -17.02
C LEU A 579 3.23 2.39 -17.03
N LYS A 580 2.56 2.23 -18.17
CA LYS A 580 1.40 1.35 -18.33
C LYS A 580 1.76 -0.13 -18.12
N ALA A 581 2.95 -0.55 -18.55
CA ALA A 581 3.47 -1.89 -18.27
C ALA A 581 3.66 -2.13 -16.76
N LYS A 582 4.16 -1.14 -16.00
CA LYS A 582 4.25 -1.21 -14.53
C LYS A 582 2.88 -1.36 -13.88
N ASP A 583 1.86 -0.62 -14.33
CA ASP A 583 0.49 -0.77 -13.84
C ASP A 583 -0.09 -2.16 -14.11
N ARG A 584 0.10 -2.70 -15.32
CA ARG A 584 -0.32 -4.07 -15.68
C ARG A 584 0.32 -5.10 -14.77
N ARG A 585 1.64 -5.00 -14.53
CA ARG A 585 2.37 -5.90 -13.63
C ARG A 585 1.85 -5.80 -12.19
N ARG A 586 1.61 -4.60 -11.68
CA ARG A 586 1.04 -4.37 -10.35
C ARG A 586 -0.34 -5.01 -10.20
N LYS A 587 -1.23 -4.85 -11.20
CA LYS A 587 -2.55 -5.48 -11.20
C LYS A 587 -2.45 -7.01 -11.21
N TYR A 588 -1.59 -7.56 -12.06
CA TYR A 588 -1.31 -8.99 -12.09
C TYR A 588 -0.83 -9.49 -10.72
N ASP A 589 0.16 -8.83 -10.13
CA ASP A 589 0.71 -9.20 -8.82
C ASP A 589 -0.33 -9.10 -7.71
N SER A 590 -1.18 -8.07 -7.74
CA SER A 590 -2.28 -7.92 -6.78
C SER A 590 -3.28 -9.07 -6.87
N ARG A 591 -3.71 -9.43 -8.10
CA ARG A 591 -4.63 -10.56 -8.32
C ARG A 591 -3.98 -11.89 -7.92
N ARG A 592 -2.71 -12.09 -8.30
CA ARG A 592 -1.93 -13.27 -7.91
C ARG A 592 -1.84 -13.39 -6.40
N LYS A 593 -1.48 -12.31 -5.69
CA LYS A 593 -1.37 -12.30 -4.22
C LYS A 593 -2.72 -12.49 -3.51
N ALA A 594 -3.82 -12.04 -4.11
CA ALA A 594 -5.16 -12.28 -3.61
C ALA A 594 -5.57 -13.76 -3.69
N SER A 595 -5.01 -14.51 -4.65
CA SER A 595 -5.37 -15.92 -4.87
C SER A 595 -5.07 -16.82 -3.66
N VAL A 596 -5.97 -17.77 -3.41
CA VAL A 596 -5.81 -18.82 -2.39
C VAL A 596 -4.51 -19.58 -2.60
N ARG A 597 -4.22 -19.97 -3.85
CA ARG A 597 -2.98 -20.69 -4.21
C ARG A 597 -1.73 -19.94 -3.74
N TYR A 598 -1.62 -18.64 -4.01
CA TYR A 598 -0.47 -17.86 -3.58
C TYR A 598 -0.37 -17.80 -2.05
N LYS A 599 -1.48 -17.59 -1.35
CA LYS A 599 -1.50 -17.54 0.12
C LYS A 599 -1.06 -18.85 0.75
N ILE A 600 -1.51 -19.98 0.21
CA ILE A 600 -1.10 -21.33 0.63
C ILE A 600 0.41 -21.51 0.41
N VAL A 601 0.90 -21.26 -0.82
CA VAL A 601 2.32 -21.40 -1.14
C VAL A 601 3.18 -20.52 -0.24
N ARG A 602 2.80 -19.27 -0.05
CA ARG A 602 3.47 -18.31 0.81
C ARG A 602 3.50 -18.78 2.27
N PHE A 603 2.40 -19.32 2.78
CA PHE A 603 2.35 -19.88 4.12
C PHE A 603 3.37 -21.02 4.28
N TYR A 604 3.40 -21.98 3.35
CA TYR A 604 4.37 -23.07 3.39
C TYR A 604 5.81 -22.58 3.28
N LEU A 605 6.09 -21.59 2.43
CA LEU A 605 7.40 -20.97 2.36
C LEU A 605 7.81 -20.32 3.70
N ARG A 606 6.87 -19.65 4.38
CA ARG A 606 7.12 -19.09 5.72
C ARG A 606 7.32 -20.16 6.78
N LYS A 607 6.50 -21.22 6.78
CA LYS A 607 6.63 -22.36 7.71
C LYS A 607 7.97 -23.06 7.50
N ARG A 608 8.36 -23.31 6.24
CA ARG A 608 9.67 -23.85 5.88
C ARG A 608 10.82 -22.96 6.37
N HIS A 609 10.70 -21.63 6.21
CA HIS A 609 11.73 -20.70 6.68
C HIS A 609 11.83 -20.63 8.21
N ALA A 610 10.70 -20.56 8.91
CA ALA A 610 10.64 -20.55 10.37
C ALA A 610 11.13 -21.86 10.98
N ASN A 611 10.88 -22.99 10.32
CA ASN A 611 11.33 -24.31 10.73
C ASN A 611 12.74 -24.65 10.22
N ARG A 612 13.53 -23.73 9.64
CA ARG A 612 14.91 -24.03 9.21
C ARG A 612 15.82 -24.46 10.36
N ALA A 613 15.57 -24.00 11.58
CA ALA A 613 16.25 -24.49 12.78
C ALA A 613 15.79 -25.93 13.12
N LEU A 614 14.48 -26.19 13.09
CA LEU A 614 13.91 -27.53 13.31
C LEU A 614 14.31 -28.55 12.22
N TYR A 615 14.55 -28.10 10.98
CA TYR A 615 15.01 -28.96 9.87
C TYR A 615 16.51 -29.25 9.91
N ARG A 616 17.33 -28.42 10.59
CA ARG A 616 18.75 -28.75 10.82
C ARG A 616 18.91 -29.81 11.90
N ASP A 617 18.01 -29.81 12.91
CA ASP A 617 18.19 -30.59 14.13
C ASP A 617 17.05 -31.59 14.44
N GLY A 618 16.10 -31.89 13.53
CA GLY A 618 15.01 -32.83 13.87
C GLY A 618 14.14 -33.37 12.73
N LEU A 619 13.98 -34.70 12.74
CA LEU A 619 12.83 -35.58 12.35
C LEU A 619 11.98 -35.32 11.08
N TYR A 620 12.17 -34.24 10.32
CA TYR A 620 11.40 -33.91 9.12
C TYR A 620 12.23 -33.99 7.82
N ALA A 621 13.37 -34.69 7.85
CA ALA A 621 14.21 -34.92 6.68
C ALA A 621 13.62 -35.92 5.65
N SER A 622 12.49 -36.59 5.94
CA SER A 622 11.89 -37.55 5.01
C SER A 622 11.15 -36.83 3.87
N GLU A 623 11.58 -37.10 2.63
CA GLU A 623 11.14 -36.49 1.37
C GLU A 623 9.66 -36.66 1.00
N SER A 624 8.85 -37.37 1.78
CA SER A 624 7.43 -37.54 1.52
C SER A 624 6.62 -36.38 2.11
N MET A 625 6.41 -35.32 1.32
CA MET A 625 5.35 -34.33 1.57
C MET A 625 3.99 -35.05 1.68
N PRO A 626 3.34 -35.11 2.84
CA PRO A 626 2.02 -35.69 2.91
C PRO A 626 0.97 -34.62 2.59
N SER A 627 0.05 -34.99 1.70
CA SER A 627 -1.18 -34.31 1.29
C SER A 627 -2.17 -33.99 2.43
N THR A 628 -1.78 -34.20 3.69
CA THR A 628 -2.64 -34.10 4.89
C THR A 628 -2.61 -32.73 5.58
N SER A 629 -1.73 -31.79 5.19
CA SER A 629 -1.58 -30.50 5.88
C SER A 629 -2.52 -29.37 5.42
N ALA A 630 -3.49 -29.66 4.53
CA ALA A 630 -4.60 -28.75 4.23
C ALA A 630 -5.48 -28.46 5.47
N ALA A 631 -5.37 -29.26 6.54
CA ALA A 631 -6.16 -29.15 7.77
C ALA A 631 -5.83 -27.91 8.64
N ASP A 632 -4.58 -27.43 8.68
CA ASP A 632 -4.21 -26.21 9.45
C ASP A 632 -4.91 -24.95 8.89
N HIS A 633 -5.40 -25.02 7.64
CA HIS A 633 -6.14 -23.96 6.94
C HIS A 633 -7.59 -24.36 6.57
N SER A 634 -8.07 -25.55 6.95
CA SER A 634 -9.41 -26.03 6.55
C SER A 634 -10.55 -25.22 7.17
N TYR A 635 -10.27 -24.37 8.16
CA TYR A 635 -11.24 -23.47 8.77
C TYR A 635 -11.66 -22.30 7.86
N GLY A 636 -10.90 -21.98 6.81
CA GLY A 636 -11.15 -20.82 5.96
C GLY A 636 -11.13 -21.06 4.44
N LEU A 637 -11.03 -22.32 3.99
CA LEU A 637 -10.90 -22.65 2.56
C LEU A 637 -12.02 -23.54 2.00
N LYS A 638 -12.93 -24.05 2.83
CA LYS A 638 -14.22 -24.51 2.32
C LYS A 638 -15.10 -23.27 2.13
N VAL A 639 -15.06 -22.75 0.91
CA VAL A 639 -16.09 -21.87 0.36
C VAL A 639 -17.38 -22.68 0.26
#